data_AF-A0A9D0ZCA1-F1
#
_entry.id   AF-A0A9D0ZCA1-F1
#
_cell.length_a   1.000
_cell.length_b   1.000
_cell.length_c   1.000
_cell.angle_alpha   90.00
_cell.angle_beta   90.00
_cell.angle_gamma   90.00
#
_symmetry.space_group_name_H-M   'P 1'
#
loop_
_entity.id
_entity.type
_entity.pdbx_description
1 polymer ?
#
loop_
_entity_poly.entity_id
_entity_poly.type
_entity_poly.pdbx_seq_one_letter_code
_entity_poly.pdbx_strand_id
1 'polypeptide(L)' 'MAAAGGLGALYAALFAVFYFDLDGKLLFYVVEPFLKKHYDKMPRRDITKMRYDMDKYGAYEYKTE' A
#
# COMPACT_ATOMS: atom_id res chain seq x y z
N MET A 1 22.76 3.64 -40.48
CA MET A 1 23.64 3.57 -39.28
C MET A 1 23.06 4.25 -38.02
N ALA A 2 21.77 4.62 -37.96
CA ALA A 2 21.17 5.20 -36.75
C ALA A 2 20.52 4.17 -35.80
N ALA A 3 20.06 3.03 -36.33
CA ALA A 3 19.35 2.00 -35.56
C ALA A 3 20.26 1.28 -34.54
N ALA A 4 21.56 1.12 -34.82
CA ALA A 4 22.51 0.45 -33.93
C ALA A 4 22.88 1.31 -32.71
N GLY A 5 22.95 2.64 -32.86
CA GLY A 5 23.25 3.56 -31.76
C GLY A 5 22.07 3.70 -30.78
N GLY A 6 20.84 3.73 -31.30
CA GLY A 6 19.63 3.80 -30.47
C GLY A 6 19.41 2.56 -29.62
N LEU A 7 19.59 1.36 -30.20
CA LEU A 7 19.49 0.10 -29.46
C LEU A 7 20.60 -0.04 -28.42
N GLY A 8 21.85 0.33 -28.76
CA GLY A 8 22.96 0.31 -27.81
C GLY A 8 22.74 1.24 -26.61
N ALA A 9 22.24 2.45 -26.84
CA ALA A 9 21.90 3.38 -25.76
C ALA A 9 20.75 2.85 -24.89
N LEU A 10 19.74 2.22 -25.50
CA LEU A 10 18.62 1.62 -24.78
C LEU A 10 19.10 0.47 -23.88
N TYR A 11 19.94 -0.43 -24.40
CA TYR A 11 20.51 -1.53 -23.62
C TYR A 11 21.45 -1.05 -22.52
N ALA A 12 22.25 0.00 -22.76
CA ALA A 12 23.09 0.61 -21.72
C ALA A 12 22.26 1.26 -20.60
N ALA A 13 21.14 1.92 -20.96
CA ALA A 13 20.21 2.49 -19.99
C ALA A 13 19.51 1.39 -19.17
N LEU A 14 19.01 0.33 -19.83
CA LEU A 14 18.46 -0.83 -19.14
C LEU A 14 19.51 -1.47 -18.21
N PHE A 15 20.74 -1.67 -18.68
CA PHE A 15 21.82 -2.21 -17.87
C PHE A 15 22.08 -1.35 -16.63
N ALA A 16 22.15 -0.02 -16.78
CA ALA A 16 22.35 0.86 -15.63
C ALA A 16 21.19 0.78 -14.62
N VAL A 17 19.94 0.76 -15.10
CA VAL A 17 18.76 0.63 -14.23
C VAL A 17 18.79 -0.67 -13.44
N PHE A 18 19.04 -1.81 -14.10
CA PHE A 18 19.05 -3.12 -13.48
C PHE A 18 20.30 -3.42 -12.65
N TYR A 19 21.49 -3.03 -13.12
CA TYR A 19 22.77 -3.33 -12.46
C TYR A 19 22.95 -2.54 -11.17
N PHE A 20 22.55 -1.26 -11.17
CA PHE A 20 22.67 -0.38 -10.00
C PHE A 20 21.38 -0.36 -9.13
N ASP A 21 20.37 -1.17 -9.49
CA ASP A 21 19.09 -1.29 -8.78
C ASP A 21 18.40 0.07 -8.58
N LEU A 22 18.34 0.88 -9.66
CA LEU A 22 17.72 2.22 -9.59
C LEU A 22 16.20 2.11 -9.47
N ASP A 23 15.59 1.07 -10.03
CA ASP A 23 14.16 0.78 -9.90
C ASP A 23 13.78 0.43 -8.47
N GLY A 24 14.54 -0.47 -7.81
CA GLY A 24 14.36 -0.80 -6.40
C GLY A 24 14.56 0.43 -5.51
N LYS A 25 15.68 1.15 -5.67
CA LYS A 25 15.95 2.37 -4.89
C LYS A 25 14.88 3.44 -5.11
N LEU A 26 14.42 3.66 -6.34
CA LEU A 26 13.37 4.64 -6.60
C LEU A 26 12.04 4.22 -5.97
N LEU A 27 11.72 2.92 -6.00
CA LEU A 27 10.52 2.38 -5.38
C LEU A 27 10.53 2.59 -3.85
N PHE A 28 11.66 2.29 -3.18
CA PHE A 28 11.79 2.43 -1.72
C PHE A 28 11.89 3.88 -1.26
N TYR A 29 12.70 4.72 -1.91
CA TYR A 29 12.97 6.07 -1.41
C TYR A 29 11.92 7.11 -1.82
N VAL A 30 11.18 6.90 -2.91
CA VAL A 30 10.26 7.91 -3.45
C VAL A 30 8.83 7.38 -3.50
N VAL A 31 8.62 6.23 -4.12
CA VAL A 31 7.25 5.73 -4.38
C VAL A 31 6.59 5.26 -3.09
N GLU A 32 7.25 4.46 -2.26
CA GLU A 32 6.72 3.99 -0.99
C GLU A 32 6.31 5.12 -0.03
N PRO A 33 7.16 6.12 0.28
CA PRO A 33 6.76 7.22 1.16
C PRO A 33 5.65 8.08 0.55
N PHE A 34 5.61 8.24 -0.77
CA PHE A 34 4.51 8.93 -1.45
C PHE A 34 3.18 8.18 -1.30
N LEU A 35 3.17 6.87 -1.60
CA LEU A 35 1.99 6.02 -1.47
C LEU A 35 1.50 5.96 -0.03
N LYS A 36 2.42 5.82 0.94
CA LYS A 36 2.08 5.86 2.36
C LYS A 36 1.48 7.21 2.76
N LYS A 37 2.07 8.33 2.34
CA LYS A 37 1.51 9.66 2.63
C LYS A 37 0.14 9.89 1.99
N HIS A 38 -0.11 9.32 0.81
CA HIS A 38 -1.36 9.52 0.08
C HIS A 38 -2.48 8.59 0.55
N TYR A 39 -2.18 7.30 0.77
CA TYR A 39 -3.17 6.26 1.04
C TYR A 39 -3.27 5.83 2.51
N ASP A 40 -2.26 6.08 3.34
CA ASP A 40 -2.26 5.66 4.77
C ASP A 40 -3.02 6.65 5.69
N LYS A 41 -3.78 7.60 5.11
CA LYS A 41 -4.61 8.56 5.87
C LYS A 41 -5.97 8.00 6.30
N MET A 42 -6.17 6.69 6.22
CA MET A 42 -7.41 6.10 6.70
C MET A 42 -7.42 6.11 8.23
N PRO A 43 -8.41 6.77 8.89
CA PRO A 43 -8.53 6.67 10.33
C PRO A 43 -8.80 5.20 10.69
N ARG A 44 -7.85 4.56 11.38
CA ARG A 44 -8.08 3.23 11.94
C ARG A 44 -9.17 3.37 13.00
N ARG A 45 -10.28 2.66 12.83
CA ARG A 45 -11.31 2.58 13.87
C ARG A 45 -10.72 1.93 15.11
N ASP A 46 -10.77 2.63 16.23
CA ASP A 46 -10.43 2.07 17.53
C ASP A 46 -11.50 1.06 17.94
N ILE A 47 -11.15 -0.23 17.84
CA ILE A 47 -12.04 -1.35 18.16
C ILE A 47 -12.53 -1.31 19.62
N THR A 48 -11.77 -0.69 20.53
CA THR A 48 -12.11 -0.62 21.96
C THR A 48 -13.16 0.43 22.27
N LYS A 49 -13.35 1.41 21.39
CA LYS A 49 -14.36 2.48 21.52
C LYS A 49 -15.65 2.19 20.76
N MET A 50 -15.71 1.09 20.02
CA MET A 50 -16.93 0.68 19.33
C MET A 50 -17.92 0.15 20.36
N ARG A 51 -19.03 0.89 20.59
CA ARG A 51 -20.16 0.34 21.34
C ARG A 51 -20.68 -0.88 20.58
N TYR A 52 -20.71 -2.02 21.24
CA TYR A 52 -21.49 -3.17 20.78
C TYR A 52 -22.98 -2.84 20.89
N ASP A 53 -23.79 -3.33 19.94
CA ASP A 53 -25.26 -3.21 19.93
C ASP A 53 -25.91 -4.08 21.03
N MET A 54 -25.42 -3.99 22.26
CA MET A 54 -25.96 -4.73 23.42
C MET A 54 -27.36 -4.23 23.78
N ASP A 55 -27.67 -2.98 23.44
CA ASP A 55 -28.95 -2.33 23.71
C ASP A 55 -29.99 -2.58 22.59
N LYS A 56 -29.60 -3.26 21.49
CA LYS A 56 -30.46 -3.42 20.30
C LYS A 56 -31.55 -4.48 20.48
N TYR A 57 -31.29 -5.48 21.30
CA TYR A 57 -32.24 -6.55 21.59
C TYR A 57 -32.59 -6.47 23.06
N GLY A 58 -33.89 -6.44 23.38
CA GLY A 58 -34.36 -6.43 24.76
C GLY A 58 -33.84 -7.64 25.53
N ALA A 59 -33.71 -7.49 26.86
CA ALA A 59 -33.25 -8.57 27.74
C ALA A 59 -34.11 -9.84 27.53
N TYR A 60 -33.45 -10.98 27.36
CA TYR A 60 -34.14 -12.26 27.22
C TYR A 60 -34.74 -12.66 28.58
N GLU A 61 -36.07 -12.73 28.66
CA GLU A 61 -36.74 -13.31 29.81
C GLU A 61 -36.79 -14.85 29.67
N TYR A 62 -36.14 -15.54 30.60
CA TYR A 62 -36.28 -16.98 30.72
C TYR A 62 -37.62 -17.27 31.41
N LYS A 63 -38.55 -17.89 30.70
CA LYS A 63 -39.76 -18.45 31.32
C LYS A 63 -39.36 -19.72 32.07
N THR A 64 -39.27 -19.63 33.40
CA THR A 64 -39.30 -20.80 34.28
C THR A 64 -40.74 -21.30 34.34
N GLU A 65 -40.99 -22.47 33.76
CA GLU A 65 -42.23 -23.25 33.94
C GLU A 65 -42.33 -23.81 35.37
#